data_AF-A0A4R5LSZ3-F1
#
_entry.id   AF-A0A4R5LSZ3-F1
#
_cell.length_a   1.000
_cell.length_b   1.000
_cell.length_c   1.000
_cell.angle_alpha   90.00
_cell.angle_beta   90.00
_cell.angle_gamma   90.00
#
_symmetry.space_group_name_H-M   'P 1'
#
loop_
_entity.id
_entity.type
_entity.pdbx_description
1 polymer ?
#
loop_
_entity_poly.entity_id
_entity_poly.type
_entity_poly.pdbx_seq_one_letter_code
_entity_poly.pdbx_strand_id
1 'polypeptide(L)'
;MIKIKRGMDIPIQGAPQQVIEDAPAARAVALVGFDYVGMKPTMAVQEGDRVKLGQLLFTDKKTEGVGYTAPASGVVSAINRGARRVLQSVVIDIEGDEAESFGTYSAQEAAALDPATIRAQLIESGQWTSLRTRPFSKVPAIDSEAAAIFVTAMDTHPLAPDPAVIIAEQADAFALGQDILARLTSGKVYVCAAAGASVPSGNAGNMELAQFDGPHPAGLAGTHIHFLEGVSASKVVWQIGYQDVIAIGRLFLDGRLYTERVIALAGPQVDNPRLLRTRLGVDLQALCAGEVKDGDNRIISGSVLGGRGVSTGTAYLGRYHNQVSVLLEGREREFMGWLSPGVKKHSSLGIYLSNFFGCKPLAMTTNTNGSERAMVPVGQYETIMPLDILPTQLLRSLIVGDTETAQSLGCLELEEEDLALCTYVCAGKYEYGPILRDNLTLIEKEG
;
A
#
# COMPACT_ATOMS: atom_id res chain seq x y z
N MET A 1 21.63 -1.36 11.11
CA MET A 1 20.65 -0.27 11.23
C MET A 1 21.00 0.83 10.24
N ILE A 2 20.11 1.13 9.30
CA ILE A 2 20.26 2.17 8.27
C ILE A 2 19.49 3.41 8.74
N LYS A 3 20.15 4.57 8.72
CA LYS A 3 19.53 5.85 9.14
C LYS A 3 19.16 6.71 7.95
N ILE A 4 17.87 6.95 7.79
CA ILE A 4 17.29 7.84 6.79
C ILE A 4 17.28 9.25 7.36
N LYS A 5 18.01 10.17 6.71
CA LYS A 5 18.17 11.55 7.19
C LYS A 5 17.33 12.56 6.42
N ARG A 6 17.01 12.25 5.16
CA ARG A 6 16.20 13.08 4.26
C ARG A 6 14.78 12.51 4.25
N GLY A 7 13.80 13.39 4.33
CA GLY A 7 12.40 13.00 4.54
C GLY A 7 11.69 13.98 5.46
N MET A 8 10.41 13.73 5.72
CA MET A 8 9.57 14.60 6.54
C MET A 8 8.35 13.87 7.08
N ASP A 9 8.12 14.01 8.38
CA ASP A 9 6.85 13.59 8.99
C ASP A 9 5.83 14.73 8.90
N ILE A 10 4.67 14.44 8.31
CA ILE A 10 3.61 15.42 8.15
C ILE A 10 2.92 15.65 9.50
N PRO A 11 2.85 16.89 10.01
CA PRO A 11 2.26 17.18 11.32
C PRO A 11 0.73 17.21 11.22
N ILE A 12 0.08 16.09 10.93
CA ILE A 12 -1.37 15.95 10.79
C ILE A 12 -2.03 15.44 12.08
N GLN A 13 -3.21 15.97 12.42
CA GLN A 13 -4.03 15.52 13.55
C GLN A 13 -4.71 14.18 13.30
N GLY A 14 -5.15 13.55 14.40
CA GLY A 14 -5.96 12.35 14.36
C GLY A 14 -5.14 11.07 14.24
N ALA A 15 -3.93 11.06 14.80
CA ALA A 15 -3.13 9.85 14.93
C ALA A 15 -3.92 8.79 15.72
N PRO A 16 -3.94 7.53 15.26
CA PRO A 16 -4.68 6.48 15.92
C PRO A 16 -4.04 6.10 17.25
N GLN A 17 -4.86 5.76 18.23
CA GLN A 17 -4.38 4.95 19.35
C GLN A 17 -3.93 3.59 18.81
N GLN A 18 -2.76 3.14 19.20
CA GLN A 18 -2.19 1.85 18.77
C GLN A 18 -2.77 0.70 19.60
N VAL A 19 -4.11 0.64 19.64
CA VAL A 19 -4.90 -0.36 20.35
C VAL A 19 -5.88 -0.96 19.35
N ILE A 20 -5.94 -2.29 19.30
CA ILE A 20 -6.77 -3.04 18.36
C ILE A 20 -8.15 -3.25 18.99
N GLU A 21 -9.17 -2.80 18.28
CA GLU A 21 -10.57 -3.04 18.57
C GLU A 21 -11.27 -3.73 17.39
N ASP A 22 -12.38 -4.41 17.64
CA ASP A 22 -13.16 -5.02 16.57
C ASP A 22 -14.02 -3.97 15.87
N ALA A 23 -13.96 -3.96 14.53
CA ALA A 23 -14.90 -3.19 13.72
C ALA A 23 -16.30 -3.83 13.74
N PRO A 24 -17.35 -3.07 13.41
CA PRO A 24 -18.65 -3.66 13.07
C PRO A 24 -18.51 -4.73 11.97
N ALA A 25 -19.37 -5.75 12.04
CA ALA A 25 -19.36 -6.84 11.07
C ALA A 25 -19.52 -6.31 9.64
N ALA A 26 -18.58 -6.66 8.77
CA ALA A 26 -18.62 -6.29 7.36
C ALA A 26 -19.82 -6.94 6.66
N ARG A 27 -20.57 -6.15 5.91
CA ARG A 27 -21.73 -6.63 5.12
C ARG A 27 -21.39 -6.86 3.65
N ALA A 28 -20.44 -6.11 3.13
CA ALA A 28 -19.97 -6.23 1.76
C ALA A 28 -18.46 -6.09 1.71
N VAL A 29 -17.86 -6.77 0.74
CA VAL A 29 -16.45 -6.68 0.40
C VAL A 29 -16.27 -6.57 -1.10
N ALA A 30 -15.14 -6.06 -1.55
CA ALA A 30 -14.81 -6.09 -2.97
C ALA A 30 -13.32 -6.26 -3.25
N LEU A 31 -13.01 -6.82 -4.42
CA LEU A 31 -11.73 -6.60 -5.07
C LEU A 31 -11.83 -5.36 -5.96
N VAL A 32 -10.88 -4.43 -5.83
CA VAL A 32 -10.81 -3.22 -6.64
C VAL A 32 -9.81 -3.43 -7.79
N GLY A 33 -10.26 -3.23 -9.03
CA GLY A 33 -9.44 -3.51 -10.21
C GLY A 33 -8.22 -2.59 -10.33
N PHE A 34 -8.33 -1.35 -9.86
CA PHE A 34 -7.25 -0.35 -9.89
C PHE A 34 -6.06 -0.67 -8.98
N ASP A 35 -6.22 -1.60 -8.04
CA ASP A 35 -5.13 -1.99 -7.16
C ASP A 35 -4.06 -2.78 -7.94
N TYR A 36 -4.41 -3.39 -9.08
CA TYR A 36 -3.51 -4.26 -9.83
C TYR A 36 -3.02 -3.60 -11.11
N VAL A 37 -1.76 -3.16 -11.12
CA VAL A 37 -1.14 -2.45 -12.25
C VAL A 37 -1.19 -3.29 -13.52
N GLY A 38 -1.79 -2.73 -14.58
CA GLY A 38 -1.83 -3.34 -15.91
C GLY A 38 -2.79 -4.52 -16.05
N MET A 39 -3.49 -4.90 -14.98
CA MET A 39 -4.38 -6.06 -14.96
C MET A 39 -5.55 -5.91 -15.93
N LYS A 40 -5.84 -6.98 -16.67
CA LYS A 40 -6.99 -7.05 -17.59
C LYS A 40 -7.83 -8.28 -17.27
N PRO A 41 -9.03 -8.11 -16.70
CA PRO A 41 -9.77 -9.24 -16.14
C PRO A 41 -10.44 -10.09 -17.22
N THR A 42 -10.39 -11.42 -17.04
CA THR A 42 -11.34 -12.39 -17.61
C THR A 42 -12.22 -12.88 -16.48
N MET A 43 -13.50 -12.54 -16.50
CA MET A 43 -14.42 -12.91 -15.42
C MET A 43 -14.69 -14.43 -15.41
N ALA A 44 -14.64 -15.02 -14.23
CA ALA A 44 -15.08 -16.40 -13.95
C ALA A 44 -16.48 -16.44 -13.30
N VAL A 45 -17.01 -15.28 -12.90
CA VAL A 45 -18.31 -15.10 -12.26
C VAL A 45 -19.11 -13.98 -12.92
N GLN A 46 -20.41 -13.95 -12.64
CA GLN A 46 -21.35 -12.89 -13.01
C GLN A 46 -22.17 -12.42 -11.79
N GLU A 47 -22.86 -11.30 -11.92
CA GLU A 47 -23.77 -10.80 -10.87
C GLU A 47 -24.86 -11.84 -10.56
N GLY A 48 -25.12 -12.06 -9.27
CA GLY A 48 -26.05 -13.06 -8.76
C GLY A 48 -25.42 -14.42 -8.43
N ASP A 49 -24.18 -14.68 -8.85
CA ASP A 49 -23.49 -15.93 -8.50
C ASP A 49 -23.18 -15.99 -7.00
N ARG A 50 -23.34 -17.19 -6.41
CA ARG A 50 -22.85 -17.49 -5.05
C ARG A 50 -21.38 -17.90 -5.12
N VAL A 51 -20.57 -17.35 -4.23
CA VAL A 51 -19.13 -17.62 -4.16
C VAL A 51 -18.71 -18.03 -2.74
N LYS A 52 -17.71 -18.89 -2.64
CA LYS A 52 -17.02 -19.24 -1.39
C LYS A 52 -15.83 -18.34 -1.16
N LEU A 53 -15.40 -18.20 0.09
CA LEU A 53 -14.11 -17.59 0.42
C LEU A 53 -12.99 -18.34 -0.31
N GLY A 54 -12.15 -17.61 -1.06
CA GLY A 54 -11.07 -18.19 -1.86
C GLY A 54 -11.48 -18.69 -3.25
N GLN A 55 -12.76 -18.62 -3.64
CA GLN A 55 -13.20 -19.00 -4.98
C GLN A 55 -12.75 -17.98 -6.04
N LEU A 56 -12.33 -18.47 -7.22
CA LEU A 56 -11.91 -17.63 -8.34
C LEU A 56 -13.02 -16.68 -8.82
N LEU A 57 -12.72 -15.38 -8.89
CA LEU A 57 -13.60 -14.35 -9.45
C LEU A 57 -13.21 -13.96 -10.88
N PHE A 58 -11.92 -13.80 -11.13
CA PHE A 58 -11.38 -13.46 -12.46
C PHE A 58 -9.89 -13.79 -12.55
N THR A 59 -9.37 -13.86 -13.78
CA THR A 59 -7.94 -14.04 -14.08
C THR A 59 -7.37 -12.82 -14.82
N ASP A 60 -6.05 -12.69 -14.85
CA ASP A 60 -5.37 -11.65 -15.64
C ASP A 60 -5.02 -12.11 -17.06
N LYS A 61 -5.50 -11.40 -18.09
CA LYS A 61 -5.07 -11.63 -19.48
C LYS A 61 -3.65 -11.18 -19.77
N LYS A 62 -3.09 -10.30 -18.93
CA LYS A 62 -1.73 -9.75 -19.12
C LYS A 62 -0.67 -10.52 -18.35
N THR A 63 -1.07 -11.29 -17.35
CA THR A 63 -0.19 -12.14 -16.55
C THR A 63 -0.87 -13.50 -16.41
N GLU A 64 -0.75 -14.34 -17.44
CA GLU A 64 -1.44 -15.63 -17.52
C GLU A 64 -1.15 -16.52 -16.30
N GLY A 65 -2.18 -17.22 -15.82
CA GLY A 65 -2.10 -18.07 -14.64
C GLY A 65 -2.39 -17.37 -13.31
N VAL A 66 -2.33 -16.03 -13.25
CA VAL A 66 -2.72 -15.29 -12.04
C VAL A 66 -4.25 -15.26 -11.88
N GLY A 67 -4.74 -15.77 -10.75
CA GLY A 67 -6.14 -15.74 -10.34
C GLY A 67 -6.39 -14.75 -9.19
N TYR A 68 -7.58 -14.15 -9.20
CA TYR A 68 -8.08 -13.24 -8.16
C TYR A 68 -9.32 -13.85 -7.52
N THR A 69 -9.27 -14.06 -6.21
CA THR A 69 -10.23 -14.88 -5.47
C THR A 69 -11.10 -14.06 -4.52
N ALA A 70 -12.26 -14.60 -4.17
CA ALA A 70 -13.24 -13.95 -3.32
C ALA A 70 -12.71 -13.77 -1.88
N PRO A 71 -12.69 -12.54 -1.33
CA PRO A 71 -12.27 -12.30 0.05
C PRO A 71 -13.33 -12.68 1.11
N ALA A 72 -14.50 -13.13 0.69
CA ALA A 72 -15.58 -13.62 1.54
C ALA A 72 -16.49 -14.61 0.80
N SER A 73 -17.23 -15.44 1.55
CA SER A 73 -18.39 -16.14 1.01
C SER A 73 -19.57 -15.19 0.89
N GLY A 74 -20.41 -15.38 -0.13
CA GLY A 74 -21.57 -14.55 -0.33
C GLY A 74 -22.13 -14.60 -1.75
N VAL A 75 -22.78 -13.51 -2.14
CA VAL A 75 -23.36 -13.32 -3.48
C VAL A 75 -22.64 -12.18 -4.18
N VAL A 76 -22.23 -12.38 -5.43
CA VAL A 76 -21.66 -11.32 -6.27
C VAL A 76 -22.77 -10.30 -6.58
N SER A 77 -22.80 -9.19 -5.86
CA SER A 77 -23.87 -8.20 -5.94
C SER A 77 -23.67 -7.18 -7.05
N ALA A 78 -22.42 -6.91 -7.44
CA ALA A 78 -22.11 -5.99 -8.53
C ALA A 78 -20.75 -6.26 -9.19
N ILE A 79 -20.66 -6.07 -10.50
CA ILE A 79 -19.40 -6.00 -11.26
C ILE A 79 -19.31 -4.61 -11.90
N ASN A 80 -18.74 -3.66 -11.16
CA ASN A 80 -18.68 -2.27 -11.56
C ASN A 80 -17.64 -2.04 -12.66
N ARG A 81 -18.03 -1.31 -13.71
CA ARG A 81 -17.15 -0.96 -14.83
C ARG A 81 -17.20 0.53 -15.13
N GLY A 82 -16.03 1.12 -15.31
CA GLY A 82 -15.84 2.51 -15.69
C GLY A 82 -15.74 2.70 -17.20
N ALA A 83 -15.17 3.86 -17.58
CA ALA A 83 -14.91 4.21 -18.97
C ALA A 83 -14.11 3.10 -19.69
N ARG A 84 -14.43 2.85 -20.97
CA ARG A 84 -13.82 1.77 -21.78
C ARG A 84 -13.94 0.37 -21.15
N ARG A 85 -14.95 0.14 -20.30
CA ARG A 85 -15.24 -1.13 -19.60
C ARG A 85 -14.14 -1.59 -18.64
N VAL A 86 -13.29 -0.67 -18.17
CA VAL A 86 -12.28 -0.96 -17.14
C VAL A 86 -12.99 -1.44 -15.88
N LEU A 87 -12.53 -2.55 -15.29
CA LEU A 87 -13.09 -3.09 -14.06
C LEU A 87 -12.76 -2.14 -12.91
N GLN A 88 -13.79 -1.64 -12.23
CA GLN A 88 -13.64 -0.84 -11.02
C GLN A 88 -13.64 -1.75 -9.79
N SER A 89 -14.65 -2.60 -9.65
CA SER A 89 -14.71 -3.56 -8.56
C SER A 89 -15.58 -4.78 -8.87
N VAL A 90 -15.34 -5.86 -8.12
CA VAL A 90 -16.26 -7.01 -7.98
C VAL A 90 -16.72 -7.04 -6.53
N VAL A 91 -17.99 -6.77 -6.30
CA VAL A 91 -18.61 -6.64 -4.97
C VAL A 91 -19.28 -7.96 -4.59
N ILE A 92 -19.08 -8.37 -3.34
CA ILE A 92 -19.70 -9.54 -2.74
C ILE A 92 -20.44 -9.08 -1.48
N ASP A 93 -21.75 -9.31 -1.45
CA ASP A 93 -22.54 -9.20 -0.23
C ASP A 93 -22.31 -10.46 0.59
N ILE A 94 -21.83 -10.29 1.83
CA ILE A 94 -21.35 -11.39 2.66
C ILE A 94 -22.54 -12.22 3.15
N GLU A 95 -22.53 -13.51 2.83
CA GLU A 95 -23.49 -14.50 3.32
C GLU A 95 -22.75 -15.81 3.62
N GLY A 96 -22.99 -16.39 4.81
CA GLY A 96 -22.35 -17.65 5.21
C GLY A 96 -20.84 -17.55 5.45
N ASP A 97 -20.22 -18.71 5.61
CA ASP A 97 -18.81 -18.87 5.95
C ASP A 97 -18.11 -19.98 5.15
N GLU A 98 -18.71 -20.41 4.03
CA GLU A 98 -18.13 -21.44 3.16
C GLU A 98 -16.80 -20.97 2.58
N ALA A 99 -15.82 -21.88 2.55
CA ALA A 99 -14.47 -21.59 2.06
C ALA A 99 -13.98 -22.72 1.15
N GLU A 100 -13.19 -22.35 0.14
CA GLU A 100 -12.33 -23.29 -0.55
C GLU A 100 -11.23 -23.80 0.39
N SER A 101 -10.87 -25.07 0.21
CA SER A 101 -9.83 -25.73 1.01
C SER A 101 -8.61 -25.98 0.14
N PHE A 102 -7.47 -25.44 0.57
CA PHE A 102 -6.19 -25.52 -0.13
C PHE A 102 -5.18 -26.49 0.51
N GLY A 103 -5.61 -27.21 1.56
CA GLY A 103 -4.77 -28.14 2.32
C GLY A 103 -4.08 -27.48 3.51
N THR A 104 -3.98 -28.24 4.60
CA THR A 104 -3.42 -27.79 5.89
C THR A 104 -2.12 -28.51 6.19
N TYR A 105 -1.20 -27.81 6.85
CA TYR A 105 0.10 -28.35 7.25
C TYR A 105 0.39 -27.92 8.69
N SER A 106 1.14 -28.74 9.43
CA SER A 106 1.84 -28.23 10.61
C SER A 106 2.90 -27.19 10.21
N ALA A 107 3.33 -26.34 11.14
CA ALA A 107 4.35 -25.33 10.87
C ALA A 107 5.66 -25.96 10.34
N GLN A 108 6.07 -27.11 10.88
CA GLN A 108 7.26 -27.83 10.44
C GLN A 108 7.12 -28.39 9.02
N GLU A 109 5.95 -28.94 8.68
CA GLU A 109 5.67 -29.44 7.34
C GLU A 109 5.62 -28.29 6.32
N ALA A 110 4.92 -27.21 6.65
CA ALA A 110 4.79 -26.03 5.78
C ALA A 110 6.15 -25.41 5.44
N ALA A 111 7.04 -25.24 6.43
CA ALA A 111 8.39 -24.71 6.23
C ALA A 111 9.28 -25.63 5.38
N ALA A 112 8.97 -26.93 5.32
CA ALA A 112 9.73 -27.93 4.57
C ALA A 112 9.19 -28.19 3.16
N LEU A 113 8.07 -27.57 2.77
CA LEU A 113 7.47 -27.75 1.46
C LEU A 113 8.44 -27.40 0.32
N ASP A 114 8.25 -28.07 -0.81
CA ASP A 114 8.96 -27.73 -2.02
C ASP A 114 8.42 -26.41 -2.60
N PRO A 115 9.27 -25.62 -3.27
CA PRO A 115 8.86 -24.31 -3.80
C PRO A 115 7.70 -24.37 -4.81
N ALA A 116 7.56 -25.46 -5.56
CA ALA A 116 6.51 -25.58 -6.57
C ALA A 116 5.14 -25.78 -5.91
N THR A 117 5.05 -26.58 -4.84
CA THR A 117 3.83 -26.74 -4.03
C THR A 117 3.43 -25.43 -3.37
N ILE A 118 4.37 -24.71 -2.77
CA ILE A 118 4.11 -23.40 -2.15
C ILE A 118 3.53 -22.43 -3.20
N ARG A 119 4.20 -22.32 -4.35
CA ARG A 119 3.80 -21.45 -5.45
C ARG A 119 2.41 -21.81 -5.96
N ALA A 120 2.12 -23.09 -6.18
CA ALA A 120 0.81 -23.56 -6.63
C ALA A 120 -0.31 -23.16 -5.65
N GLN A 121 -0.12 -23.38 -4.35
CA GLN A 121 -1.10 -23.05 -3.33
C GLN A 121 -1.34 -21.54 -3.20
N LEU A 122 -0.29 -20.72 -3.33
CA LEU A 122 -0.44 -19.25 -3.36
C LEU A 122 -1.20 -18.78 -4.60
N ILE A 123 -0.95 -19.38 -5.76
CA ILE A 123 -1.65 -19.03 -7.01
C ILE A 123 -3.13 -19.44 -6.93
N GLU A 124 -3.41 -20.69 -6.56
CA GLU A 124 -4.75 -21.24 -6.49
C GLU A 124 -5.63 -20.49 -5.48
N SER A 125 -5.08 -20.16 -4.31
CA SER A 125 -5.78 -19.38 -3.30
C SER A 125 -5.96 -17.90 -3.65
N GLY A 126 -5.25 -17.40 -4.68
CA GLY A 126 -5.17 -15.98 -5.02
C GLY A 126 -4.26 -15.16 -4.10
N GLN A 127 -3.64 -15.77 -3.08
CA GLN A 127 -2.71 -15.08 -2.17
C GLN A 127 -1.42 -14.64 -2.88
N TRP A 128 -1.09 -15.20 -4.04
CA TRP A 128 -0.02 -14.75 -4.94
C TRP A 128 -0.09 -13.25 -5.25
N THR A 129 -1.30 -12.70 -5.32
CA THR A 129 -1.57 -11.27 -5.57
C THR A 129 -1.12 -10.34 -4.44
N SER A 130 -0.68 -10.88 -3.31
CA SER A 130 -0.02 -10.08 -2.25
C SER A 130 1.38 -9.61 -2.63
N LEU A 131 2.03 -10.29 -3.57
CA LEU A 131 3.36 -9.97 -4.04
C LEU A 131 3.27 -8.89 -5.13
N ARG A 132 4.18 -7.92 -5.07
CA ARG A 132 4.40 -6.94 -6.15
C ARG A 132 5.86 -6.98 -6.60
N THR A 133 6.10 -6.83 -7.89
CA THR A 133 7.46 -6.71 -8.44
C THR A 133 8.01 -5.30 -8.22
N ARG A 134 9.33 -5.20 -8.10
CA ARG A 134 10.07 -3.97 -8.36
C ARG A 134 11.14 -4.30 -9.40
N PRO A 135 11.19 -3.63 -10.57
CA PRO A 135 10.35 -2.51 -11.04
C PRO A 135 8.86 -2.84 -11.30
N PHE A 136 8.08 -1.79 -11.61
CA PHE A 136 6.71 -1.79 -12.15
C PHE A 136 5.53 -2.07 -11.21
N SER A 137 5.74 -2.64 -10.03
CA SER A 137 4.68 -2.87 -9.03
C SER A 137 3.51 -3.74 -9.53
N LYS A 138 3.82 -4.72 -10.36
CA LYS A 138 2.83 -5.68 -10.90
C LYS A 138 2.83 -6.95 -10.07
N VAL A 139 1.73 -7.70 -10.12
CA VAL A 139 1.74 -9.06 -9.58
C VAL A 139 2.75 -9.89 -10.40
N PRO A 140 3.69 -10.62 -9.77
CA PRO A 140 4.70 -11.40 -10.49
C PRO A 140 4.07 -12.42 -11.43
N ALA A 141 4.70 -12.65 -12.58
CA ALA A 141 4.33 -13.78 -13.43
C ALA A 141 4.54 -15.10 -12.67
N ILE A 142 3.68 -16.08 -12.91
CA ILE A 142 3.65 -17.32 -12.13
C ILE A 142 4.91 -18.17 -12.28
N ASP A 143 5.72 -17.94 -13.32
CA ASP A 143 6.99 -18.61 -13.61
C ASP A 143 8.21 -17.70 -13.35
N SER A 144 7.99 -16.47 -12.91
CA SER A 144 9.07 -15.53 -12.60
C SER A 144 9.76 -15.85 -11.28
N GLU A 145 11.02 -15.46 -11.19
CA GLU A 145 11.88 -15.60 -10.01
C GLU A 145 12.26 -14.22 -9.48
N ALA A 146 12.43 -14.12 -8.16
CA ALA A 146 12.86 -12.89 -7.50
C ALA A 146 14.34 -12.97 -7.13
N ALA A 147 15.11 -11.92 -7.42
CA ALA A 147 16.48 -11.78 -6.93
C ALA A 147 16.53 -11.64 -5.40
N ALA A 148 15.50 -11.04 -4.80
CA ALA A 148 15.26 -10.96 -3.37
C ALA A 148 13.77 -10.70 -3.10
N ILE A 149 13.31 -10.97 -1.88
CA ILE A 149 11.95 -10.65 -1.41
C ILE A 149 12.04 -9.71 -0.22
N PHE A 150 11.28 -8.62 -0.25
CA PHE A 150 11.24 -7.59 0.79
C PHE A 150 9.92 -7.68 1.56
N VAL A 151 10.01 -7.97 2.85
CA VAL A 151 8.89 -7.91 3.79
C VAL A 151 8.90 -6.55 4.47
N THR A 152 7.90 -5.71 4.21
CA THR A 152 7.75 -4.43 4.91
C THR A 152 7.05 -4.68 6.26
N ALA A 153 7.82 -4.60 7.36
CA ALA A 153 7.38 -4.78 8.74
C ALA A 153 7.56 -3.49 9.58
N MET A 154 7.47 -2.35 8.90
CA MET A 154 7.40 -1.01 9.48
C MET A 154 6.58 -0.12 8.54
N ASP A 155 5.97 0.93 9.08
CA ASP A 155 5.23 1.92 8.29
C ASP A 155 5.54 3.32 8.84
N THR A 156 5.83 4.25 7.93
CA THR A 156 6.16 5.64 8.25
C THR A 156 5.16 6.61 7.62
N HIS A 157 4.13 6.10 6.95
CA HIS A 157 3.07 6.96 6.47
C HIS A 157 2.44 7.73 7.64
N PRO A 158 2.01 8.99 7.41
CA PRO A 158 1.27 9.71 8.42
C PRO A 158 0.01 8.92 8.78
N LEU A 159 -0.24 8.80 10.09
CA LEU A 159 -1.42 8.12 10.65
C LEU A 159 -1.43 6.59 10.46
N ALA A 160 -0.29 5.98 10.14
CA ALA A 160 -0.18 4.54 9.98
C ALA A 160 -0.40 3.74 11.27
N PRO A 161 -0.84 2.47 11.18
CA PRO A 161 -0.71 1.54 12.28
C PRO A 161 0.76 1.22 12.55
N ASP A 162 1.11 0.93 13.80
CA ASP A 162 2.41 0.33 14.14
C ASP A 162 2.37 -1.17 13.82
N PRO A 163 3.15 -1.65 12.83
CA PRO A 163 3.14 -3.06 12.47
C PRO A 163 3.55 -3.99 13.61
N ALA A 164 4.38 -3.54 14.56
CA ALA A 164 4.83 -4.37 15.68
C ALA A 164 3.66 -4.81 16.57
N VAL A 165 2.66 -3.93 16.77
CA VAL A 165 1.46 -4.24 17.56
C VAL A 165 0.63 -5.33 16.89
N ILE A 166 0.48 -5.28 15.56
CA ILE A 166 -0.32 -6.23 14.79
C ILE A 166 0.41 -7.57 14.66
N ILE A 167 1.72 -7.54 14.39
CA ILE A 167 2.54 -8.75 14.26
C ILE A 167 2.57 -9.53 15.58
N ALA A 168 2.57 -8.84 16.73
CA ALA A 168 2.57 -9.50 18.04
C ALA A 168 1.37 -10.42 18.28
N GLU A 169 0.17 -10.12 17.74
CA GLU A 169 -1.00 -10.99 17.84
C GLU A 169 -0.91 -12.26 16.96
N GLN A 170 -0.03 -12.25 15.95
CA GLN A 170 0.10 -13.29 14.93
C GLN A 170 1.57 -13.71 14.72
N ALA A 171 2.34 -13.76 15.81
CA ALA A 171 3.80 -13.95 15.76
C ALA A 171 4.21 -15.24 15.03
N ASP A 172 3.55 -16.37 15.35
CA ASP A 172 3.86 -17.67 14.76
C ASP A 172 3.52 -17.72 13.26
N ALA A 173 2.37 -17.16 12.87
CA ALA A 173 1.97 -17.09 11.47
C ALA A 173 2.88 -16.15 10.68
N PHE A 174 3.32 -15.04 11.26
CA PHE A 174 4.29 -14.15 10.63
C PHE A 174 5.65 -14.81 10.43
N ALA A 175 6.16 -15.53 11.44
CA ALA A 175 7.43 -16.27 11.34
C ALA A 175 7.35 -17.37 10.27
N LEU A 176 6.26 -18.15 10.25
CA LEU A 176 6.05 -19.18 9.23
C LEU A 176 5.90 -18.58 7.82
N GLY A 177 5.20 -17.46 7.68
CA GLY A 177 5.07 -16.76 6.41
C GLY A 177 6.42 -16.34 5.83
N GLN A 178 7.35 -15.90 6.68
CA GLN A 178 8.74 -15.60 6.26
C GLN A 178 9.46 -16.86 5.77
N ASP A 179 9.36 -17.97 6.52
CA ASP A 179 9.97 -19.24 6.14
C ASP A 179 9.44 -19.74 4.79
N ILE A 180 8.14 -19.60 4.54
CA ILE A 180 7.50 -19.95 3.26
C ILE A 180 8.05 -19.06 2.12
N LEU A 181 8.12 -17.74 2.33
CA LEU A 181 8.68 -16.81 1.33
C LEU A 181 10.15 -17.11 1.04
N ALA A 182 10.93 -17.52 2.04
CA ALA A 182 12.33 -17.89 1.89
C ALA A 182 12.56 -19.08 0.96
N ARG A 183 11.53 -19.91 0.72
CA ARG A 183 11.55 -21.01 -0.26
C ARG A 183 11.30 -20.54 -1.70
N LEU A 184 10.73 -19.34 -1.90
CA LEU A 184 10.36 -18.80 -3.22
C LEU A 184 11.47 -18.00 -3.90
N THR A 185 12.63 -17.84 -3.27
CA THR A 185 13.79 -17.18 -3.87
C THR A 185 15.07 -17.94 -3.53
N SER A 186 16.00 -17.96 -4.48
CA SER A 186 17.38 -18.41 -4.23
C SER A 186 18.24 -17.31 -3.58
N GLY A 187 17.74 -16.07 -3.59
CA GLY A 187 18.37 -14.92 -2.95
C GLY A 187 17.95 -14.77 -1.48
N LYS A 188 17.90 -13.52 -1.02
CA LYS A 188 17.57 -13.17 0.37
C LYS A 188 16.12 -12.78 0.55
N VAL A 189 15.61 -13.03 1.75
CA VAL A 189 14.39 -12.37 2.25
C VAL A 189 14.79 -11.32 3.27
N TYR A 190 14.55 -10.06 2.94
CA TYR A 190 14.82 -8.93 3.83
C TYR A 190 13.56 -8.60 4.64
N VAL A 191 13.62 -8.77 5.96
CA VAL A 191 12.58 -8.32 6.88
C VAL A 191 12.92 -6.90 7.31
N CYS A 192 12.19 -5.93 6.77
CA CYS A 192 12.47 -4.51 6.96
C CYS A 192 11.65 -3.96 8.12
N ALA A 193 12.30 -3.68 9.25
CA ALA A 193 11.63 -3.31 10.50
C ALA A 193 12.16 -1.98 11.04
N ALA A 194 11.37 -1.34 11.92
CA ALA A 194 11.82 -0.14 12.61
C ALA A 194 12.98 -0.47 13.56
N ALA A 195 13.89 0.48 13.73
CA ALA A 195 14.98 0.39 14.68
C ALA A 195 14.48 0.09 16.09
N GLY A 196 14.97 -1.01 16.67
CA GLY A 196 14.60 -1.44 18.03
C GLY A 196 13.25 -2.16 18.13
N ALA A 197 12.49 -2.31 17.03
CA ALA A 197 11.28 -3.13 17.02
C ALA A 197 11.64 -4.62 17.21
N SER A 198 10.89 -5.28 18.08
CA SER A 198 10.98 -6.73 18.29
C SER A 198 10.02 -7.43 17.35
N VAL A 199 10.52 -7.85 16.19
CA VAL A 199 9.74 -8.54 15.17
C VAL A 199 10.10 -10.03 15.18
N PRO A 200 9.13 -10.96 15.28
CA PRO A 200 9.38 -12.40 15.18
C PRO A 200 10.09 -12.75 13.86
N SER A 201 11.06 -13.65 13.93
CA SER A 201 11.81 -14.12 12.77
C SER A 201 11.48 -15.59 12.52
N GLY A 202 11.38 -15.97 11.25
CA GLY A 202 11.44 -17.38 10.87
C GLY A 202 12.84 -17.98 11.11
N ASN A 203 13.01 -19.24 10.70
CA ASN A 203 14.24 -20.02 10.86
C ASN A 203 15.06 -20.22 9.57
N ALA A 204 14.55 -19.82 8.41
CA ALA A 204 15.24 -19.98 7.13
C ALA A 204 16.60 -19.23 7.09
N GLY A 205 17.62 -19.88 6.56
CA GLY A 205 19.01 -19.39 6.61
C GLY A 205 19.34 -18.23 5.68
N ASN A 206 18.46 -17.90 4.72
CA ASN A 206 18.61 -16.79 3.76
C ASN A 206 17.79 -15.55 4.15
N MET A 207 17.34 -15.45 5.40
CA MET A 207 16.63 -14.28 5.90
C MET A 207 17.57 -13.28 6.57
N GLU A 208 17.28 -12.00 6.39
CA GLU A 208 18.05 -10.90 6.97
C GLU A 208 17.11 -9.85 7.56
N LEU A 209 17.28 -9.55 8.85
CA LEU A 209 16.59 -8.45 9.50
C LEU A 209 17.30 -7.13 9.15
N ALA A 210 16.64 -6.27 8.38
CA ALA A 210 17.13 -4.95 8.04
C ALA A 210 16.37 -3.88 8.84
N GLN A 211 17.07 -3.21 9.76
CA GLN A 211 16.46 -2.17 10.58
C GLN A 211 16.66 -0.77 10.02
N PHE A 212 15.60 0.01 9.95
CA PHE A 212 15.61 1.40 9.49
C PHE A 212 15.12 2.38 10.57
N ASP A 213 15.68 3.58 10.58
CA ASP A 213 15.36 4.67 11.49
C ASP A 213 15.33 5.99 10.70
N GLY A 214 14.37 6.87 10.99
CA GLY A 214 14.22 8.16 10.32
C GLY A 214 12.78 8.51 9.95
N PRO A 215 12.56 9.70 9.38
CA PRO A 215 11.24 10.16 8.98
C PRO A 215 10.74 9.41 7.74
N HIS A 216 9.47 9.62 7.36
CA HIS A 216 8.98 9.18 6.05
C HIS A 216 9.86 9.72 4.91
N PRO A 217 10.32 8.89 3.95
CA PRO A 217 9.83 7.55 3.59
C PRO A 217 10.64 6.34 4.12
N ALA A 218 11.17 6.37 5.35
CA ALA A 218 11.99 5.26 5.87
C ALA A 218 11.31 3.88 5.96
N GLY A 219 9.97 3.83 5.91
CA GLY A 219 9.19 2.59 5.90
C GLY A 219 8.78 2.07 4.53
N LEU A 220 9.12 2.77 3.45
CA LEU A 220 8.73 2.37 2.09
C LEU A 220 9.64 1.28 1.53
N ALA A 221 9.05 0.34 0.80
CA ALA A 221 9.78 -0.72 0.12
C ALA A 221 10.80 -0.17 -0.90
N GLY A 222 10.46 0.89 -1.65
CA GLY A 222 11.40 1.53 -2.59
C GLY A 222 12.67 2.03 -1.89
N THR A 223 12.52 2.63 -0.70
CA THR A 223 13.67 3.02 0.15
C THR A 223 14.45 1.79 0.61
N HIS A 224 13.79 0.74 1.08
CA HIS A 224 14.48 -0.47 1.54
C HIS A 224 15.28 -1.14 0.42
N ILE A 225 14.65 -1.29 -0.75
CA ILE A 225 15.24 -1.89 -1.95
C ILE A 225 16.49 -1.12 -2.36
N HIS A 226 16.41 0.20 -2.43
CA HIS A 226 17.53 1.06 -2.84
C HIS A 226 18.79 0.87 -1.97
N PHE A 227 18.62 0.77 -0.64
CA PHE A 227 19.75 0.66 0.29
C PHE A 227 20.32 -0.75 0.42
N LEU A 228 19.57 -1.79 0.06
CA LEU A 228 19.95 -3.18 0.31
C LEU A 228 20.38 -3.93 -0.96
N GLU A 229 19.63 -3.77 -2.05
CA GLU A 229 19.77 -4.66 -3.22
C GLU A 229 19.80 -3.90 -4.56
N GLY A 230 19.06 -2.79 -4.68
CA GLY A 230 18.82 -2.07 -5.93
C GLY A 230 18.06 -2.90 -6.97
N VAL A 231 17.50 -2.26 -7.98
CA VAL A 231 16.84 -2.95 -9.11
C VAL A 231 17.20 -2.36 -10.45
N SER A 232 16.93 -3.12 -11.49
CA SER A 232 17.04 -2.66 -12.87
C SER A 232 16.02 -3.39 -13.74
N ALA A 233 16.00 -3.10 -15.04
CA ALA A 233 15.19 -3.88 -15.99
C ALA A 233 15.54 -5.38 -15.99
N SER A 234 16.78 -5.76 -15.64
CA SER A 234 17.25 -7.15 -15.61
C SER A 234 17.30 -7.77 -14.22
N LYS A 235 17.11 -6.98 -13.15
CA LYS A 235 17.12 -7.43 -11.76
C LYS A 235 15.80 -7.06 -11.08
N VAL A 236 14.93 -8.05 -10.97
CA VAL A 236 13.61 -7.90 -10.36
C VAL A 236 13.62 -8.46 -8.95
N VAL A 237 13.09 -7.69 -8.00
CA VAL A 237 12.82 -8.14 -6.63
C VAL A 237 11.32 -8.15 -6.39
N TRP A 238 10.85 -8.85 -5.37
CA TRP A 238 9.45 -8.80 -4.94
C TRP A 238 9.31 -8.09 -3.60
N GLN A 239 8.17 -7.47 -3.37
CA GLN A 239 7.80 -6.82 -2.11
C GLN A 239 6.45 -7.35 -1.61
N ILE A 240 6.29 -7.45 -0.29
CA ILE A 240 5.08 -7.91 0.39
C ILE A 240 4.94 -7.26 1.77
N GLY A 241 3.71 -6.93 2.16
CA GLY A 241 3.41 -6.32 3.47
C GLY A 241 3.30 -7.35 4.60
N TYR A 242 3.61 -6.94 5.83
CA TYR A 242 3.58 -7.82 7.01
C TYR A 242 2.25 -8.57 7.24
N GLN A 243 1.08 -7.94 7.02
CA GLN A 243 -0.21 -8.62 7.17
C GLN A 243 -0.44 -9.68 6.09
N ASP A 244 0.15 -9.50 4.91
CA ASP A 244 0.12 -10.51 3.86
C ASP A 244 1.07 -11.67 4.14
N VAL A 245 2.20 -11.42 4.80
CA VAL A 245 3.06 -12.49 5.33
C VAL A 245 2.33 -13.31 6.40
N ILE A 246 1.62 -12.65 7.31
CA ILE A 246 0.71 -13.32 8.27
C ILE A 246 -0.33 -14.16 7.51
N ALA A 247 -0.99 -13.58 6.51
CA ALA A 247 -2.01 -14.27 5.73
C ALA A 247 -1.46 -15.50 4.98
N ILE A 248 -0.21 -15.45 4.50
CA ILE A 248 0.48 -16.61 3.94
C ILE A 248 0.69 -17.68 5.03
N GLY A 249 1.25 -17.34 6.19
CA GLY A 249 1.42 -18.32 7.27
C GLY A 249 0.09 -18.97 7.67
N ARG A 250 -0.97 -18.17 7.83
CA ARG A 250 -2.33 -18.64 8.13
C ARG A 250 -2.91 -19.52 7.02
N LEU A 251 -2.69 -19.21 5.75
CA LEU A 251 -3.17 -20.02 4.63
C LEU A 251 -2.66 -21.46 4.72
N PHE A 252 -1.38 -21.66 5.04
CA PHE A 252 -0.79 -23.00 5.13
C PHE A 252 -1.17 -23.73 6.43
N LEU A 253 -1.41 -23.00 7.52
CA LEU A 253 -1.86 -23.58 8.79
C LEU A 253 -3.36 -23.96 8.75
N ASP A 254 -4.19 -23.06 8.24
CA ASP A 254 -5.66 -23.17 8.29
C ASP A 254 -6.24 -23.82 7.03
N GLY A 255 -5.46 -23.89 5.94
CA GLY A 255 -5.90 -24.45 4.65
C GLY A 255 -6.98 -23.64 3.95
N ARG A 256 -7.22 -22.39 4.37
CA ARG A 256 -8.19 -21.46 3.77
C ARG A 256 -7.63 -20.04 3.78
N LEU A 257 -8.17 -19.18 2.92
CA LEU A 257 -7.70 -17.80 2.81
C LEU A 257 -7.91 -17.03 4.12
N TYR A 258 -6.86 -16.39 4.63
CA TYR A 258 -6.95 -15.52 5.80
C TYR A 258 -7.16 -14.06 5.36
N THR A 259 -8.38 -13.55 5.54
CA THR A 259 -8.78 -12.23 5.04
C THR A 259 -8.96 -11.17 6.13
N GLU A 260 -8.70 -11.50 7.39
CA GLU A 260 -8.70 -10.51 8.46
C GLU A 260 -7.60 -9.46 8.21
N ARG A 261 -7.92 -8.21 8.51
CA ARG A 261 -7.01 -7.06 8.44
C ARG A 261 -7.14 -6.23 9.69
N VAL A 262 -6.02 -5.73 10.20
CA VAL A 262 -6.02 -4.69 11.22
C VAL A 262 -5.60 -3.39 10.56
N ILE A 263 -6.49 -2.40 10.51
CA ILE A 263 -6.21 -1.12 9.85
C ILE A 263 -6.26 0.03 10.83
N ALA A 264 -5.48 1.08 10.60
CA ALA A 264 -5.71 2.35 11.28
C ALA A 264 -6.91 3.08 10.66
N LEU A 265 -7.94 3.39 11.45
CA LEU A 265 -8.95 4.39 11.08
C LEU A 265 -8.56 5.71 11.72
N ALA A 266 -8.14 6.68 10.91
CA ALA A 266 -7.45 7.85 11.40
C ALA A 266 -7.72 9.12 10.59
N GLY A 267 -7.26 10.25 11.13
CA GLY A 267 -7.31 11.56 10.49
C GLY A 267 -8.17 12.57 11.26
N PRO A 268 -8.08 13.86 10.90
CA PRO A 268 -8.71 14.93 11.68
C PRO A 268 -10.23 14.80 11.82
N GLN A 269 -10.88 14.08 10.90
CA GLN A 269 -12.33 13.89 10.87
C GLN A 269 -12.83 12.61 11.53
N VAL A 270 -11.95 11.76 12.05
CA VAL A 270 -12.35 10.58 12.83
C VAL A 270 -12.57 11.00 14.29
N ASP A 271 -13.66 10.53 14.89
CA ASP A 271 -14.00 10.85 16.29
C ASP A 271 -13.11 10.10 17.29
N ASN A 272 -12.92 8.79 17.06
CA ASN A 272 -12.11 7.92 17.90
C ASN A 272 -11.02 7.20 17.06
N PRO A 273 -9.93 7.89 16.68
CA PRO A 273 -8.85 7.29 15.89
C PRO A 273 -8.20 6.10 16.61
N ARG A 274 -8.20 4.92 15.99
CA ARG A 274 -7.71 3.66 16.58
C ARG A 274 -7.42 2.60 15.53
N LEU A 275 -6.95 1.44 15.97
CA LEU A 275 -6.79 0.28 15.09
C LEU A 275 -8.08 -0.56 15.11
N LEU A 276 -8.53 -0.97 13.93
CA LEU A 276 -9.75 -1.75 13.75
C LEU A 276 -9.44 -3.09 13.07
N ARG A 277 -9.81 -4.19 13.73
CA ARG A 277 -9.88 -5.53 13.13
C ARG A 277 -11.11 -5.61 12.24
N THR A 278 -10.87 -5.84 10.96
CA THR A 278 -11.85 -5.89 9.88
C THR A 278 -11.44 -6.93 8.84
N ARG A 279 -11.87 -6.78 7.59
CA ARG A 279 -11.60 -7.71 6.49
C ARG A 279 -11.03 -7.02 5.26
N LEU A 280 -10.24 -7.77 4.50
CA LEU A 280 -9.78 -7.40 3.16
C LEU A 280 -10.95 -6.97 2.27
N GLY A 281 -10.81 -5.81 1.62
CA GLY A 281 -11.82 -5.31 0.70
C GLY A 281 -13.10 -4.80 1.38
N VAL A 282 -13.13 -4.59 2.70
CA VAL A 282 -14.33 -4.09 3.41
C VAL A 282 -14.84 -2.78 2.83
N ASP A 283 -16.18 -2.62 2.81
CA ASP A 283 -16.85 -1.36 2.47
C ASP A 283 -16.47 -0.25 3.47
N LEU A 284 -15.77 0.76 2.97
CA LEU A 284 -15.27 1.89 3.73
C LEU A 284 -16.37 2.90 4.07
N GLN A 285 -17.43 3.01 3.27
CA GLN A 285 -18.57 3.86 3.61
C GLN A 285 -19.32 3.28 4.80
N ALA A 286 -19.56 1.97 4.79
CA ALA A 286 -20.17 1.28 5.92
C ALA A 286 -19.27 1.30 7.16
N LEU A 287 -17.96 1.07 6.99
CA LEU A 287 -17.00 1.09 8.11
C LEU A 287 -16.89 2.46 8.78
N CYS A 288 -16.93 3.56 8.00
CA CYS A 288 -16.81 4.92 8.53
C CYS A 288 -18.14 5.50 9.04
N ALA A 289 -19.27 4.81 8.83
CA ALA A 289 -20.57 5.31 9.25
C ALA A 289 -20.67 5.38 10.77
N GLY A 290 -20.87 6.59 11.31
CA GLY A 290 -20.92 6.83 12.76
C GLY A 290 -19.55 6.92 13.45
N GLU A 291 -18.45 6.86 12.69
CA GLU A 291 -17.07 6.99 13.20
C GLU A 291 -16.43 8.36 12.87
N VAL A 292 -17.14 9.17 12.08
CA VAL A 292 -16.64 10.44 11.53
C VAL A 292 -17.50 11.62 11.93
N LYS A 293 -16.85 12.77 12.12
CA LYS A 293 -17.47 14.06 12.43
C LYS A 293 -18.36 14.54 11.29
N ASP A 294 -19.31 15.41 11.60
CA ASP A 294 -20.11 16.09 10.59
C ASP A 294 -19.24 16.95 9.66
N GLY A 295 -19.50 16.87 8.35
CA GLY A 295 -18.80 17.65 7.34
C GLY A 295 -18.78 17.00 5.96
N ASP A 296 -18.27 17.74 4.97
CA ASP A 296 -17.94 17.20 3.65
C ASP A 296 -16.60 16.44 3.75
N ASN A 297 -16.69 15.15 4.12
CA ASN A 297 -15.56 14.30 4.41
C ASN A 297 -15.11 13.50 3.18
N ARG A 298 -13.80 13.52 2.92
CA ARG A 298 -13.13 12.60 2.02
C ARG A 298 -12.62 11.39 2.79
N ILE A 299 -13.14 10.22 2.46
CA ILE A 299 -12.61 8.93 2.90
C ILE A 299 -11.55 8.47 1.88
N ILE A 300 -10.38 8.08 2.40
CA ILE A 300 -9.24 7.63 1.61
C ILE A 300 -8.90 6.21 2.04
N SER A 301 -8.91 5.28 1.08
CA SER A 301 -8.31 3.96 1.23
C SER A 301 -6.79 4.13 1.16
N GLY A 302 -6.07 3.87 2.24
CA GLY A 302 -4.63 4.12 2.34
C GLY A 302 -4.29 5.46 3.01
N SER A 303 -3.02 5.85 2.85
CA SER A 303 -2.47 7.04 3.50
C SER A 303 -2.90 8.35 2.84
N VAL A 304 -2.68 9.46 3.54
CA VAL A 304 -2.89 10.80 2.98
C VAL A 304 -1.88 11.18 1.89
N LEU A 305 -0.79 10.41 1.74
CA LEU A 305 0.30 10.66 0.80
C LEU A 305 0.17 9.88 -0.51
N GLY A 306 -0.44 8.70 -0.50
CA GLY A 306 -0.56 7.84 -1.70
C GLY A 306 -1.86 7.04 -1.76
N GLY A 307 -2.83 7.33 -0.91
CA GLY A 307 -4.10 6.62 -0.86
C GLY A 307 -5.08 7.04 -1.95
N ARG A 308 -6.09 6.20 -2.14
CA ARG A 308 -7.16 6.38 -3.12
C ARG A 308 -8.41 6.95 -2.47
N GLY A 309 -8.87 8.10 -2.95
CA GLY A 309 -10.18 8.64 -2.59
C GLY A 309 -11.30 7.66 -2.95
N VAL A 310 -12.24 7.47 -2.02
CA VAL A 310 -13.43 6.64 -2.24
C VAL A 310 -14.36 7.32 -3.24
N SER A 311 -14.83 6.55 -4.22
CA SER A 311 -15.89 6.95 -5.15
C SER A 311 -16.86 5.79 -5.35
N THR A 312 -18.02 6.06 -5.97
CA THR A 312 -19.01 5.03 -6.28
C THR A 312 -18.38 3.89 -7.08
N GLY A 313 -18.55 2.66 -6.59
CA GLY A 313 -17.97 1.45 -7.20
C GLY A 313 -16.50 1.18 -6.82
N THR A 314 -15.86 2.01 -6.00
CA THR A 314 -14.51 1.76 -5.45
C THR A 314 -14.43 2.07 -3.96
N ALA A 315 -15.55 2.07 -3.26
CA ALA A 315 -15.66 2.41 -1.85
C ALA A 315 -15.15 1.32 -0.89
N TYR A 316 -14.11 0.60 -1.27
CA TYR A 316 -13.61 -0.58 -0.57
C TYR A 316 -12.14 -0.41 -0.18
N LEU A 317 -11.72 -1.10 0.88
CA LEU A 317 -10.33 -1.16 1.30
C LEU A 317 -9.47 -1.75 0.18
N GLY A 318 -8.40 -1.04 -0.19
CA GLY A 318 -7.50 -1.47 -1.26
C GLY A 318 -6.65 -2.67 -0.84
N ARG A 319 -6.24 -3.49 -1.80
CA ARG A 319 -5.52 -4.76 -1.57
C ARG A 319 -4.27 -4.61 -0.71
N TYR A 320 -3.55 -3.49 -0.86
CA TYR A 320 -2.27 -3.23 -0.21
C TYR A 320 -2.34 -2.15 0.87
N HIS A 321 -3.54 -1.69 1.25
CA HIS A 321 -3.71 -0.61 2.22
C HIS A 321 -3.94 -1.15 3.63
N ASN A 322 -3.19 -0.63 4.60
CA ASN A 322 -3.31 -0.95 6.03
C ASN A 322 -3.87 0.21 6.87
N GLN A 323 -4.40 1.26 6.22
CA GLN A 323 -5.03 2.38 6.90
C GLN A 323 -6.15 2.99 6.07
N VAL A 324 -7.05 3.70 6.73
CA VAL A 324 -8.12 4.51 6.15
C VAL A 324 -8.01 5.90 6.75
N SER A 325 -7.81 6.89 5.89
CA SER A 325 -7.62 8.28 6.31
C SER A 325 -8.87 9.10 5.99
N VAL A 326 -9.38 9.87 6.96
CA VAL A 326 -10.56 10.73 6.76
C VAL A 326 -10.19 12.20 7.00
N LEU A 327 -10.42 13.04 5.99
CA LEU A 327 -10.12 14.48 6.00
C LEU A 327 -11.33 15.27 5.53
N LEU A 328 -11.41 16.55 5.89
CA LEU A 328 -12.36 17.47 5.25
C LEU A 328 -11.93 17.77 3.82
N GLU A 329 -12.90 17.92 2.93
CA GLU A 329 -12.67 18.43 1.58
C GLU A 329 -12.06 19.84 1.60
N GLY A 330 -12.46 20.67 2.57
CA GLY A 330 -11.88 22.01 2.78
C GLY A 330 -12.20 22.99 1.65
N ARG A 331 -13.44 22.99 1.15
CA ARG A 331 -13.91 23.85 0.04
C ARG A 331 -14.07 25.33 0.38
N GLU A 332 -13.83 25.71 1.63
CA GLU A 332 -13.99 27.09 2.09
C GLU A 332 -12.90 28.00 1.53
N ARG A 333 -13.28 29.20 1.11
CA ARG A 333 -12.35 30.23 0.64
C ARG A 333 -11.92 31.11 1.81
N GLU A 334 -10.66 31.02 2.21
CA GLU A 334 -10.11 31.90 3.24
C GLU A 334 -10.18 33.38 2.81
N PHE A 335 -10.87 34.21 3.60
CA PHE A 335 -10.91 35.65 3.40
C PHE A 335 -9.50 36.25 3.53
N MET A 336 -9.01 36.90 2.48
CA MET A 336 -7.66 37.49 2.39
C MET A 336 -6.52 36.50 2.75
N GLY A 337 -6.66 35.20 2.40
CA GLY A 337 -5.67 34.17 2.75
C GLY A 337 -4.21 34.42 2.28
N TRP A 338 -4.01 35.29 1.28
CA TRP A 338 -2.69 35.75 0.81
C TRP A 338 -1.96 36.69 1.78
N LEU A 339 -2.68 37.32 2.71
CA LEU A 339 -2.13 38.11 3.83
C LEU A 339 -1.99 37.29 5.12
N SER A 340 -2.36 36.00 5.10
CA SER A 340 -2.34 35.18 6.31
C SER A 340 -0.91 35.03 6.83
N PRO A 341 -0.65 35.36 8.10
CA PRO A 341 0.67 35.17 8.71
C PRO A 341 1.03 33.69 8.93
N GLY A 342 0.12 32.76 8.59
CA GLY A 342 0.40 31.33 8.51
C GLY A 342 0.58 30.62 9.85
N VAL A 343 0.10 31.20 10.96
CA VAL A 343 0.28 30.65 12.32
C VAL A 343 -0.28 29.24 12.49
N LYS A 344 -1.26 28.83 11.67
CA LYS A 344 -1.86 27.49 11.64
C LYS A 344 -1.63 26.73 10.33
N LYS A 345 -0.60 27.11 9.56
CA LYS A 345 -0.27 26.47 8.28
C LYS A 345 1.08 25.79 8.34
N HIS A 346 1.20 24.62 7.73
CA HIS A 346 2.47 23.96 7.54
C HIS A 346 3.17 24.46 6.27
N SER A 347 4.50 24.60 6.31
CA SER A 347 5.32 24.88 5.13
C SER A 347 6.64 24.15 5.23
N SER A 348 6.98 23.40 4.19
CA SER A 348 8.28 22.73 4.06
C SER A 348 9.45 23.70 3.93
N LEU A 349 9.23 24.88 3.35
CA LEU A 349 10.24 25.95 3.22
C LEU A 349 10.34 26.84 4.47
N GLY A 350 9.55 26.56 5.51
CA GLY A 350 9.61 27.29 6.77
C GLY A 350 9.19 28.77 6.68
N ILE A 351 8.43 29.17 5.66
CA ILE A 351 8.06 30.58 5.39
C ILE A 351 6.97 31.13 6.32
N TYR A 352 6.30 30.27 7.10
CA TYR A 352 5.22 30.67 8.00
C TYR A 352 5.69 30.83 9.45
N LEU A 353 5.01 31.70 10.20
CA LEU A 353 5.32 31.92 11.63
C LEU A 353 5.21 30.64 12.47
N SER A 354 4.43 29.66 12.04
CA SER A 354 4.30 28.33 12.66
C SER A 354 5.65 27.60 12.81
N ASN A 355 6.61 27.86 11.93
CA ASN A 355 7.95 27.28 12.01
C ASN A 355 8.76 27.83 13.20
N PHE A 356 8.53 29.08 13.61
CA PHE A 356 9.27 29.72 14.71
C PHE A 356 8.77 29.32 16.10
N PHE A 357 7.48 29.00 16.22
CA PHE A 357 6.84 28.66 17.50
C PHE A 357 6.61 27.16 17.69
N GLY A 358 6.99 26.34 16.70
CA GLY A 358 6.65 24.92 16.64
C GLY A 358 5.21 24.71 16.16
N CYS A 359 5.03 23.76 15.25
CA CYS A 359 3.72 23.41 14.73
C CYS A 359 3.15 22.23 15.53
N LYS A 360 2.06 22.46 16.27
CA LYS A 360 1.23 21.35 16.76
C LYS A 360 0.62 20.61 15.57
N PRO A 361 0.28 19.32 15.69
CA PRO A 361 -0.47 18.64 14.65
C PRO A 361 -1.67 19.48 14.18
N LEU A 362 -1.87 19.57 12.87
CA LEU A 362 -2.89 20.40 12.23
C LEU A 362 -4.07 19.56 11.74
N ALA A 363 -5.27 20.12 11.83
CA ALA A 363 -6.45 19.59 11.16
C ALA A 363 -6.38 19.89 9.65
N MET A 364 -5.50 19.17 8.96
CA MET A 364 -5.30 19.34 7.52
C MET A 364 -6.56 18.92 6.74
N THR A 365 -6.74 19.53 5.58
CA THR A 365 -7.83 19.27 4.64
C THR A 365 -7.25 18.85 3.29
N THR A 366 -8.10 18.46 2.33
CA THR A 366 -7.64 18.09 0.98
C THR A 366 -7.40 19.29 0.06
N ASN A 367 -7.45 20.51 0.60
CA ASN A 367 -7.25 21.73 -0.18
C ASN A 367 -5.78 21.88 -0.61
N THR A 368 -5.56 22.08 -1.92
CA THR A 368 -4.23 22.24 -2.53
C THR A 368 -3.54 23.53 -2.09
N ASN A 369 -4.28 24.50 -1.55
CA ASN A 369 -3.82 25.83 -1.15
C ASN A 369 -3.09 26.57 -2.29
N GLY A 370 -3.55 26.39 -3.53
CA GLY A 370 -2.97 27.01 -4.72
C GLY A 370 -3.39 26.30 -6.01
N SER A 371 -2.97 26.86 -7.14
CA SER A 371 -3.21 26.31 -8.48
C SER A 371 -1.94 25.70 -9.07
N GLU A 372 -2.13 24.85 -10.08
CA GLU A 372 -1.04 24.31 -10.91
C GLU A 372 -0.22 25.44 -11.54
N ARG A 373 1.09 25.24 -11.58
CA ARG A 373 2.08 26.14 -12.20
C ARG A 373 3.35 25.37 -12.52
N ALA A 374 4.23 26.00 -13.31
CA ALA A 374 5.51 25.40 -13.66
C ALA A 374 6.31 24.96 -12.43
N MET A 375 7.05 23.85 -12.58
CA MET A 375 7.92 23.33 -11.53
C MET A 375 9.00 24.36 -11.20
N VAL A 376 9.11 24.73 -9.93
CA VAL A 376 10.14 25.66 -9.44
C VAL A 376 11.16 24.86 -8.62
N PRO A 377 12.36 24.60 -9.16
CA PRO A 377 13.37 23.79 -8.49
C PRO A 377 14.15 24.64 -7.47
N VAL A 378 13.59 24.80 -6.27
CA VAL A 378 14.20 25.58 -5.17
C VAL A 378 14.94 24.73 -4.14
N GLY A 379 15.32 23.50 -4.48
CA GLY A 379 16.10 22.60 -3.60
C GLY A 379 15.28 21.77 -2.59
N GLN A 380 13.95 21.90 -2.60
CA GLN A 380 13.07 21.21 -1.65
C GLN A 380 13.02 19.70 -1.86
N TYR A 381 13.16 19.21 -3.09
CA TYR A 381 13.06 17.78 -3.39
C TYR A 381 14.27 17.02 -2.84
N GLU A 382 15.45 17.64 -2.86
CA GLU A 382 16.71 17.12 -2.33
C GLU A 382 16.68 16.96 -0.81
N THR A 383 15.80 17.70 -0.11
CA THR A 383 15.65 17.57 1.35
C THR A 383 14.75 16.40 1.76
N ILE A 384 13.87 15.95 0.86
CA ILE A 384 12.88 14.90 1.14
C ILE A 384 13.18 13.56 0.46
N MET A 385 14.04 13.52 -0.57
CA MET A 385 14.41 12.30 -1.28
C MET A 385 15.64 11.66 -0.62
N PRO A 386 15.52 10.50 0.04
CA PRO A 386 16.66 9.85 0.69
C PRO A 386 17.49 8.97 -0.24
N LEU A 387 16.97 8.61 -1.41
CA LEU A 387 17.67 7.79 -2.40
C LEU A 387 18.80 8.59 -3.06
N ASP A 388 19.82 7.88 -3.55
CA ASP A 388 20.92 8.41 -4.34
C ASP A 388 20.47 8.70 -5.79
N ILE A 389 19.54 9.64 -5.91
CA ILE A 389 18.93 10.09 -7.15
C ILE A 389 19.06 11.60 -7.21
N LEU A 390 19.09 12.17 -8.41
CA LEU A 390 18.96 13.62 -8.64
C LEU A 390 17.48 13.97 -8.80
N PRO A 391 16.72 14.27 -7.72
CA PRO A 391 15.26 14.29 -7.78
C PRO A 391 14.75 15.42 -8.68
N THR A 392 15.35 16.62 -8.63
CA THR A 392 14.92 17.71 -9.51
C THR A 392 15.03 17.34 -11.00
N GLN A 393 16.13 16.70 -11.39
CA GLN A 393 16.38 16.27 -12.76
C GLN A 393 15.40 15.16 -13.14
N LEU A 394 15.21 14.16 -12.27
CA LEU A 394 14.28 13.06 -12.49
C LEU A 394 12.86 13.57 -12.68
N LEU A 395 12.37 14.39 -11.75
CA LEU A 395 11.01 14.94 -11.80
C LEU A 395 10.78 15.78 -13.06
N ARG A 396 11.80 16.51 -13.55
CA ARG A 396 11.71 17.23 -14.83
C ARG A 396 11.60 16.28 -16.02
N SER A 397 12.41 15.22 -16.06
CA SER A 397 12.35 14.20 -17.12
C SER A 397 11.01 13.49 -17.14
N LEU A 398 10.47 13.16 -15.96
CA LEU A 398 9.14 12.56 -15.83
C LEU A 398 8.03 13.48 -16.36
N ILE A 399 8.06 14.78 -16.03
CA ILE A 399 7.07 15.76 -16.52
C ILE A 399 7.03 15.83 -18.06
N VAL A 400 8.20 15.81 -18.71
CA VAL A 400 8.29 15.93 -20.17
C VAL A 400 8.19 14.59 -20.91
N GLY A 401 8.14 13.47 -20.18
CA GLY A 401 8.08 12.12 -20.74
C GLY A 401 9.39 11.64 -21.36
N ASP A 402 10.53 12.15 -20.90
CA ASP A 402 11.86 11.67 -21.32
C ASP A 402 12.21 10.39 -20.55
N THR A 403 11.77 9.26 -21.09
CA THR A 403 11.91 7.93 -20.48
C THR A 403 13.35 7.44 -20.44
N GLU A 404 14.20 7.82 -21.40
CA GLU A 404 15.61 7.45 -21.44
C GLU A 404 16.37 8.09 -20.28
N THR A 405 16.20 9.41 -20.11
CA THR A 405 16.81 10.13 -18.98
C THR A 405 16.20 9.68 -17.66
N ALA A 406 14.88 9.46 -17.58
CA ALA A 406 14.23 9.00 -16.36
C ALA A 406 14.77 7.62 -15.89
N GLN A 407 14.97 6.68 -16.82
CA GLN A 407 15.59 5.38 -16.50
C GLN A 407 17.02 5.55 -16.01
N SER A 408 17.82 6.38 -16.67
CA SER A 408 19.21 6.68 -16.27
C SER A 408 19.31 7.32 -14.89
N LEU A 409 18.25 8.05 -14.48
CA LEU A 409 18.13 8.67 -13.16
C LEU A 409 17.47 7.76 -12.11
N GLY A 410 17.16 6.50 -12.43
CA GLY A 410 16.72 5.50 -11.46
C GLY A 410 15.20 5.39 -11.26
N CYS A 411 14.37 5.83 -12.22
CA CYS A 411 12.91 5.74 -12.06
C CYS A 411 12.36 4.31 -11.88
N LEU A 412 13.11 3.29 -12.30
CA LEU A 412 12.72 1.88 -12.19
C LEU A 412 12.67 1.38 -10.74
N GLU A 413 13.42 2.00 -9.82
CA GLU A 413 13.37 1.64 -8.41
C GLU A 413 12.17 2.22 -7.66
N LEU A 414 11.39 3.08 -8.31
CA LEU A 414 10.35 3.88 -7.67
C LEU A 414 8.94 3.34 -7.94
N GLU A 415 8.03 3.61 -7.01
CA GLU A 415 6.57 3.59 -7.16
C GLU A 415 6.01 4.99 -6.93
N GLU A 416 4.70 5.14 -7.16
CA GLU A 416 3.95 6.36 -6.85
C GLU A 416 4.16 6.83 -5.41
N GLU A 417 4.23 5.91 -4.44
CA GLU A 417 4.45 6.24 -3.02
C GLU A 417 5.84 6.85 -2.76
N ASP A 418 6.88 6.45 -3.50
CA ASP A 418 8.24 6.99 -3.32
C ASP A 418 8.33 8.46 -3.75
N LEU A 419 7.45 8.92 -4.64
CA LEU A 419 7.34 10.31 -5.07
C LEU A 419 6.24 11.10 -4.35
N ALA A 420 5.49 10.47 -3.45
CA ALA A 420 4.38 11.13 -2.75
C ALA A 420 4.83 12.36 -1.95
N LEU A 421 5.98 12.26 -1.27
CA LEU A 421 6.53 13.37 -0.49
C LEU A 421 7.09 14.48 -1.39
N CYS A 422 7.59 14.15 -2.59
CA CYS A 422 7.92 15.14 -3.63
C CYS A 422 6.67 15.92 -4.06
N THR A 423 5.54 15.23 -4.25
CA THR A 423 4.26 15.86 -4.58
C THR A 423 3.79 16.77 -3.47
N TYR A 424 3.84 16.30 -2.22
CA TYR A 424 3.44 17.09 -1.06
C TYR A 424 4.17 18.43 -0.97
N VAL A 425 5.49 18.44 -1.15
CA VAL A 425 6.28 19.68 -1.08
C VAL A 425 6.21 20.51 -2.37
N CYS A 426 5.72 19.96 -3.48
CA CYS A 426 5.74 20.60 -4.80
C CYS A 426 5.05 21.96 -4.79
N ALA A 427 5.82 23.04 -5.03
CA ALA A 427 5.25 24.36 -5.20
C ALA A 427 4.36 24.45 -6.45
N GLY A 428 4.67 23.66 -7.48
CA GLY A 428 3.99 23.61 -8.77
C GLY A 428 2.66 22.86 -8.77
N LYS A 429 2.34 22.12 -7.69
CA LYS A 429 1.15 21.26 -7.57
C LYS A 429 1.09 20.14 -8.63
N TYR A 430 2.25 19.59 -8.97
CA TYR A 430 2.34 18.39 -9.80
C TYR A 430 2.07 17.13 -8.97
N GLU A 431 1.29 16.21 -9.56
CA GLU A 431 1.04 14.87 -9.05
C GLU A 431 2.07 13.90 -9.66
N TYR A 432 3.24 13.77 -9.03
CA TYR A 432 4.38 13.02 -9.54
C TYR A 432 4.17 11.51 -9.54
N GLY A 433 3.35 10.97 -8.63
CA GLY A 433 3.01 9.54 -8.62
C GLY A 433 2.36 9.10 -9.94
N PRO A 434 1.19 9.65 -10.32
CA PRO A 434 0.58 9.36 -11.62
C PRO A 434 1.50 9.59 -12.82
N ILE A 435 2.29 10.67 -12.81
CA ILE A 435 3.26 10.95 -13.89
C ILE A 435 4.31 9.83 -13.98
N LEU A 436 4.83 9.35 -12.84
CA LEU A 436 5.75 8.21 -12.80
C LEU A 436 5.09 6.95 -13.35
N ARG A 437 3.83 6.66 -12.97
CA ARG A 437 3.10 5.49 -13.48
C ARG A 437 2.95 5.53 -15.00
N ASP A 438 2.65 6.69 -15.57
CA ASP A 438 2.56 6.85 -17.02
C ASP A 438 3.90 6.59 -17.70
N ASN A 439 5.00 7.11 -17.14
CA ASN A 439 6.35 6.86 -17.64
C ASN A 439 6.75 5.37 -17.53
N LEU A 440 6.51 4.73 -16.39
CA LEU A 440 6.77 3.30 -16.19
C LEU A 440 5.98 2.42 -17.15
N THR A 441 4.72 2.77 -17.41
CA THR A 441 3.86 2.08 -18.37
C THR A 441 4.36 2.25 -19.81
N LEU A 442 4.90 3.43 -20.14
CA LEU A 442 5.49 3.70 -21.44
C LEU A 442 6.79 2.91 -21.62
N ILE A 443 7.67 2.92 -20.62
CA ILE A 443 8.92 2.13 -20.60
C ILE A 443 8.63 0.65 -20.81
N GLU A 444 7.66 0.07 -20.09
CA GLU A 444 7.29 -1.34 -20.24
C GLU A 444 6.72 -1.67 -21.64
N LYS A 445 6.15 -0.69 -22.33
CA LYS A 445 5.56 -0.90 -23.65
C LYS A 445 6.59 -0.78 -24.78
N GLU A 446 7.61 0.06 -24.60
CA GLU A 446 8.61 0.39 -25.61
C GLU A 446 9.92 -0.41 -25.47
N GLY A 447 10.23 -0.88 -24.26
CA GLY A 447 11.31 -1.84 -23.97
C GLY A 447 10.81 -3.26 -23.92
#